data_AF-K9UJE9-F1
#
_entry.id   AF-K9UJE9-F1
#
_cell.length_a   1.000
_cell.length_b   1.000
_cell.length_c   1.000
_cell.angle_alpha   90.00
_cell.angle_beta   90.00
_cell.angle_gamma   90.00
#
_symmetry.space_group_name_H-M   'P 1'
#
loop_
_entity.id
_entity.type
_entity.pdbx_description
1 polymer ?
#
loop_
_entity_poly.entity_id
_entity_poly.type
_entity_poly.pdbx_seq_one_letter_code
_entity_poly.pdbx_strand_id
1 'polypeptide(L)'
;MEPKELELWLDRDRQHQILDRLVERLGLTRARGECFLRLWIYLLVKERKEQNPQIKPPLVELTLLDRPVSCSHREAAELFYSDRERGSDRSAGMMLDKLAALGLIRKQFDGNISRIEIVVTAKDLEPEIASQVAIKIDRFDPRCDAIPIANLLAANYNWMNHNTEATPHRIVNILRQWAHQYDRGMRVLRRQDNLNPIGFYILYPTAAASVANFFTAPSKSLHLSAIGDTDPFMMAQTGDLGCVSVFVRSWAIDREYLDRYRVLFLEDTQKTLFQMQVDFPNLCDIYTMIIHPMYEYQASALGFQNMSRDRQLSVYWMYLPLDRFLALNIAECFPPKA
;
A
#
# COMPACT_ATOMS: atom_id res chain seq x y z
N MET A 1 -31.75 -6.92 -10.65
CA MET A 1 -30.97 -5.95 -11.46
C MET A 1 -29.85 -6.76 -12.07
N GLU A 2 -29.74 -6.76 -13.39
CA GLU A 2 -28.65 -7.49 -14.03
C GLU A 2 -27.35 -6.66 -13.95
N PRO A 3 -26.18 -7.28 -13.76
CA PRO A 3 -24.89 -6.58 -13.71
C PRO A 3 -24.61 -5.70 -14.94
N LYS A 4 -25.17 -6.08 -16.10
CA LYS A 4 -25.08 -5.31 -17.37
C LYS A 4 -25.82 -3.97 -17.33
N GLU A 5 -26.69 -3.76 -16.35
CA GLU A 5 -27.43 -2.50 -16.16
C GLU A 5 -26.64 -1.47 -15.33
N LEU A 6 -25.50 -1.84 -14.71
CA LEU A 6 -24.73 -0.94 -13.84
C LEU A 6 -24.27 0.34 -14.56
N GLU A 7 -23.95 0.23 -15.85
CA GLU A 7 -23.53 1.36 -16.69
C GLU A 7 -24.67 2.38 -16.91
N LEU A 8 -25.93 1.95 -16.77
CA LEU A 8 -27.08 2.86 -16.84
C LEU A 8 -27.24 3.65 -15.54
N TRP A 9 -26.86 3.06 -14.41
CA TRP A 9 -27.02 3.67 -13.09
C TRP A 9 -25.92 4.67 -12.76
N LEU A 10 -24.72 4.50 -13.30
CA LEU A 10 -23.65 5.47 -13.14
C LEU A 10 -22.85 5.56 -14.43
N ASP A 11 -22.70 6.78 -14.95
CA ASP A 11 -21.98 7.06 -16.18
C ASP A 11 -20.54 6.52 -16.15
N ARG A 12 -20.04 6.07 -17.31
CA ARG A 12 -18.71 5.44 -17.43
C ARG A 12 -17.58 6.39 -17.05
N ASP A 13 -17.64 7.67 -17.43
CA ASP A 13 -16.57 8.61 -17.10
C ASP A 13 -16.52 8.84 -15.58
N ARG A 14 -17.69 8.91 -14.94
CA ARG A 14 -17.79 9.02 -13.49
C ARG A 14 -17.31 7.74 -12.79
N GLN A 15 -17.59 6.57 -13.33
CA GLN A 15 -17.02 5.31 -12.83
C GLN A 15 -15.49 5.29 -12.91
N HIS A 16 -14.92 5.72 -14.04
CA HIS A 16 -13.46 5.82 -14.20
C HIS A 16 -12.84 6.78 -13.20
N GLN A 17 -13.42 7.98 -13.03
CA GLN A 17 -12.92 8.95 -12.05
C GLN A 17 -12.93 8.40 -10.61
N ILE A 18 -14.01 7.71 -10.22
CA ILE A 18 -14.09 7.10 -8.88
C ILE A 18 -13.12 5.94 -8.77
N LEU A 19 -12.98 5.12 -9.81
CA LEU A 19 -12.03 4.02 -9.84
C LEU A 19 -10.58 4.50 -9.72
N ASP A 20 -10.21 5.55 -10.46
CA ASP A 20 -8.88 6.15 -10.39
C ASP A 20 -8.62 6.69 -8.98
N ARG A 21 -9.61 7.36 -8.38
CA ARG A 21 -9.53 7.77 -6.96
C ARG A 21 -9.40 6.59 -6.01
N LEU A 22 -10.15 5.51 -6.21
CA LEU A 22 -10.06 4.30 -5.37
C LEU A 22 -8.67 3.65 -5.47
N VAL A 23 -8.10 3.61 -6.67
CA VAL A 23 -6.75 3.08 -6.90
C VAL A 23 -5.69 3.99 -6.27
N GLU A 24 -5.78 5.30 -6.49
CA GLU A 24 -4.84 6.30 -5.97
C GLU A 24 -4.91 6.44 -4.44
N ARG A 25 -6.12 6.53 -3.89
CA ARG A 25 -6.39 6.76 -2.46
C ARG A 25 -6.21 5.53 -1.61
N LEU A 26 -6.83 4.44 -2.06
CA LEU A 26 -6.97 3.23 -1.25
C LEU A 26 -5.91 2.19 -1.62
N GLY A 27 -5.10 2.46 -2.65
CA GLY A 27 -4.04 1.56 -3.08
C GLY A 27 -4.57 0.22 -3.55
N LEU A 28 -5.76 0.26 -4.15
CA LEU A 28 -6.40 -0.92 -4.70
C LEU A 28 -5.76 -1.24 -6.04
N THR A 29 -5.62 -2.54 -6.34
CA THR A 29 -5.44 -2.91 -7.74
C THR A 29 -6.70 -2.51 -8.49
N ARG A 30 -6.56 -2.11 -9.76
CA ARG A 30 -7.70 -1.70 -10.60
C ARG A 30 -8.84 -2.73 -10.57
N ALA A 31 -8.51 -4.02 -10.64
CA ALA A 31 -9.50 -5.10 -10.56
C ALA A 31 -10.26 -5.14 -9.22
N ARG A 32 -9.61 -4.86 -8.08
CA ARG A 32 -10.29 -4.80 -6.77
C ARG A 32 -11.14 -3.54 -6.66
N GLY A 33 -10.65 -2.41 -7.16
CA GLY A 33 -11.40 -1.16 -7.26
C GLY A 33 -12.67 -1.32 -8.09
N GLU A 34 -12.58 -2.01 -9.23
CA GLU A 34 -13.73 -2.31 -10.09
C GLU A 34 -14.76 -3.19 -9.36
N CYS A 35 -14.32 -4.27 -8.70
CA CYS A 35 -15.21 -5.13 -7.92
C CYS A 35 -15.93 -4.33 -6.81
N PHE A 36 -15.18 -3.48 -6.09
CA PHE A 36 -15.74 -2.63 -5.04
C PHE A 36 -16.75 -1.62 -5.59
N LEU A 37 -16.42 -0.91 -6.66
CA LEU A 37 -17.30 0.09 -7.26
C LEU A 37 -18.61 -0.54 -7.76
N ARG A 38 -18.53 -1.69 -8.43
CA ARG A 38 -19.71 -2.45 -8.84
C ARG A 38 -20.56 -2.87 -7.65
N LEU A 39 -19.93 -3.29 -6.54
CA LEU A 39 -20.63 -3.70 -5.33
C LEU A 39 -21.40 -2.52 -4.74
N TRP A 40 -20.74 -1.38 -4.65
CA TRP A 40 -21.34 -0.17 -4.10
C TRP A 40 -22.55 0.29 -4.92
N ILE A 41 -22.41 0.41 -6.24
CA ILE A 41 -23.53 0.75 -7.13
C ILE A 41 -24.67 -0.26 -6.95
N TYR A 42 -24.34 -1.55 -6.95
CA TYR A 42 -25.33 -2.61 -6.83
C TYR A 42 -26.14 -2.53 -5.52
N LEU A 43 -25.45 -2.43 -4.38
CA LEU A 43 -26.10 -2.38 -3.07
C LEU A 43 -26.91 -1.10 -2.89
N LEU A 44 -26.43 0.04 -3.37
CA LEU A 44 -27.15 1.30 -3.27
C LEU A 44 -28.43 1.30 -4.11
N VAL A 45 -28.38 0.78 -5.34
CA VAL A 45 -29.60 0.63 -6.15
C VAL A 45 -30.56 -0.38 -5.51
N LYS A 46 -30.04 -1.48 -4.96
CA LYS A 46 -30.87 -2.49 -4.29
C LYS A 46 -31.61 -1.90 -3.10
N GLU A 47 -30.93 -1.16 -2.22
CA GLU A 47 -31.54 -0.44 -1.10
C GLU A 47 -32.59 0.57 -1.58
N ARG A 48 -32.25 1.42 -2.57
CA ARG A 48 -33.19 2.43 -3.07
C ARG A 48 -34.40 1.82 -3.77
N LYS A 49 -34.27 0.65 -4.42
CA LYS A 49 -35.41 -0.08 -5.00
C LYS A 49 -36.33 -0.67 -3.94
N GLU A 50 -35.77 -1.12 -2.81
CA GLU A 50 -36.58 -1.57 -1.67
C GLU A 50 -37.39 -0.40 -1.06
N GLN A 51 -36.82 0.80 -1.02
CA GLN A 51 -37.51 2.01 -0.53
C GLN A 51 -38.47 2.62 -1.57
N ASN A 52 -38.09 2.60 -2.85
CA ASN A 52 -38.86 3.13 -3.97
C ASN A 52 -38.71 2.21 -5.21
N PRO A 53 -39.68 1.29 -5.44
CA PRO A 53 -39.64 0.35 -6.56
C PRO A 53 -39.62 1.00 -7.95
N GLN A 54 -40.01 2.27 -8.06
CA GLN A 54 -40.07 3.01 -9.34
C GLN A 54 -38.82 3.84 -9.61
N ILE A 55 -37.77 3.72 -8.80
CA ILE A 55 -36.51 4.42 -9.07
C ILE A 55 -35.97 4.04 -10.45
N LYS A 56 -35.58 5.07 -11.21
CA LYS A 56 -35.00 4.94 -12.55
C LYS A 56 -33.55 5.43 -12.54
N PRO A 57 -32.70 4.89 -13.41
CA PRO A 57 -31.38 5.46 -13.65
C PRO A 57 -31.48 6.90 -14.20
N PRO A 58 -30.41 7.71 -14.04
CA PRO A 58 -29.16 7.41 -13.35
C PRO A 58 -29.23 7.71 -11.84
N LEU A 59 -28.27 7.15 -11.07
CA LEU A 59 -28.01 7.62 -9.71
C LEU A 59 -27.42 9.04 -9.75
N VAL A 60 -27.96 9.92 -8.93
CA VAL A 60 -27.44 11.29 -8.76
C VAL A 60 -26.05 11.27 -8.11
N GLU A 61 -25.84 10.38 -7.13
CA GLU A 61 -24.62 10.26 -6.33
C GLU A 61 -24.47 8.85 -5.76
N LEU A 62 -23.21 8.41 -5.58
CA LEU A 62 -22.83 7.26 -4.77
C LEU A 62 -22.72 7.69 -3.30
N THR A 63 -23.80 7.51 -2.56
CA THR A 63 -23.86 7.75 -1.11
C THR A 63 -23.57 6.46 -0.34
N LEU A 64 -23.34 6.58 0.97
CA LEU A 64 -23.39 5.40 1.85
C LEU A 64 -24.79 4.78 1.83
N LEU A 65 -24.83 3.52 2.23
CA LEU A 65 -26.07 2.80 2.48
C LEU A 65 -26.64 3.26 3.83
N ASP A 66 -27.96 3.39 3.92
CA ASP A 66 -28.63 3.70 5.20
C ASP A 66 -28.57 2.50 6.16
N ARG A 67 -28.50 1.28 5.60
CA ARG A 67 -28.43 0.03 6.35
C ARG A 67 -27.62 -1.04 5.63
N PRO A 68 -27.14 -2.08 6.33
CA PRO A 68 -26.53 -3.23 5.68
C PRO A 68 -27.50 -3.93 4.71
N VAL A 69 -27.06 -4.11 3.47
CA VAL A 69 -27.87 -4.71 2.38
C VAL A 69 -27.45 -6.16 2.16
N SER A 70 -28.44 -7.03 2.00
CA SER A 70 -28.20 -8.46 1.75
C SER A 70 -27.61 -8.70 0.37
N CYS A 71 -26.52 -9.45 0.32
CA CYS A 71 -25.85 -9.86 -0.91
C CYS A 71 -25.29 -11.29 -0.74
N SER A 72 -25.80 -12.20 -1.56
CA SER A 72 -25.29 -13.57 -1.65
C SER A 72 -23.95 -13.61 -2.39
N HIS A 73 -23.17 -14.67 -2.16
CA HIS A 73 -21.94 -14.90 -2.92
C HIS A 73 -22.20 -15.07 -4.41
N ARG A 74 -23.37 -15.59 -4.79
CA ARG A 74 -23.78 -15.72 -6.19
C ARG A 74 -24.03 -14.35 -6.83
N GLU A 75 -24.79 -13.48 -6.17
CA GLU A 75 -24.99 -12.09 -6.64
C GLU A 75 -23.64 -11.36 -6.77
N ALA A 76 -22.75 -11.53 -5.78
CA ALA A 76 -21.41 -10.96 -5.84
C ALA A 76 -20.56 -11.56 -6.97
N ALA A 77 -20.67 -12.86 -7.27
CA ALA A 77 -19.94 -13.50 -8.37
C ALA A 77 -20.41 -12.99 -9.73
N GLU A 78 -21.72 -12.93 -9.93
CA GLU A 78 -22.34 -12.37 -11.15
C GLU A 78 -21.90 -10.91 -11.34
N LEU A 79 -21.77 -10.15 -10.25
CA LEU A 79 -21.33 -8.76 -10.28
C LEU A 79 -19.83 -8.59 -10.60
N PHE A 80 -18.96 -9.34 -9.93
CA PHE A 80 -17.50 -9.19 -10.05
C PHE A 80 -16.95 -9.78 -11.34
N TYR A 81 -17.64 -10.79 -11.88
CA TYR A 81 -17.16 -11.58 -13.00
C TYR A 81 -18.12 -11.57 -14.19
N SER A 82 -19.06 -10.62 -14.26
CA SER A 82 -20.03 -10.49 -15.37
C SER A 82 -19.41 -10.50 -16.76
N ASP A 83 -18.17 -9.98 -16.87
CA ASP A 83 -17.47 -9.78 -18.14
C ASP A 83 -16.32 -10.77 -18.32
N ARG A 84 -16.25 -11.81 -17.48
CA ARG A 84 -15.18 -12.81 -17.48
C ARG A 84 -15.78 -14.20 -17.50
N GLU A 85 -15.21 -15.09 -18.30
CA GLU A 85 -15.58 -16.51 -18.30
C GLU A 85 -15.22 -17.23 -16.99
N ARG A 86 -14.45 -16.57 -16.10
CA ARG A 86 -13.95 -17.16 -14.85
C ARG A 86 -14.41 -16.36 -13.64
N GLY A 87 -15.18 -17.03 -12.79
CA GLY A 87 -15.64 -16.54 -11.50
C GLY A 87 -16.58 -17.55 -10.85
N SER A 88 -16.39 -17.85 -9.57
CA SER A 88 -17.29 -18.69 -8.77
C SER A 88 -17.73 -17.96 -7.50
N ASP A 89 -18.83 -18.41 -6.92
CA ASP A 89 -19.33 -17.93 -5.62
C ASP A 89 -18.23 -17.94 -4.55
N ARG A 90 -17.36 -18.96 -4.56
CA ARG A 90 -16.21 -19.04 -3.65
C ARG A 90 -15.20 -17.92 -3.89
N SER A 91 -14.87 -17.63 -5.15
CA SER A 91 -13.95 -16.53 -5.47
C SER A 91 -14.54 -15.15 -5.15
N ALA A 92 -15.85 -14.99 -5.30
CA ALA A 92 -16.55 -13.76 -4.91
C ALA A 92 -16.55 -13.59 -3.39
N GLY A 93 -16.79 -14.67 -2.63
CA GLY A 93 -16.64 -14.67 -1.18
C GLY A 93 -15.24 -14.23 -0.73
N MET A 94 -14.18 -14.78 -1.35
CA MET A 94 -12.80 -14.35 -1.07
C MET A 94 -12.54 -12.89 -1.45
N MET A 95 -13.18 -12.37 -2.51
CA MET A 95 -13.07 -10.95 -2.87
C MET A 95 -13.75 -10.07 -1.81
N LEU A 96 -14.94 -10.45 -1.34
CA LEU A 96 -15.62 -9.75 -0.25
C LEU A 96 -14.76 -9.71 1.02
N ASP A 97 -14.12 -10.82 1.38
CA ASP A 97 -13.21 -10.87 2.54
C ASP A 97 -12.02 -9.94 2.37
N LYS A 98 -11.46 -9.85 1.15
CA LYS A 98 -10.39 -8.89 0.83
C LYS A 98 -10.87 -7.46 0.95
N LEU A 99 -12.04 -7.12 0.41
CA LEU A 99 -12.62 -5.78 0.50
C LEU A 99 -12.90 -5.40 1.96
N ALA A 100 -13.34 -6.36 2.79
CA ALA A 100 -13.56 -6.15 4.22
C ALA A 100 -12.23 -5.94 4.97
N ALA A 101 -11.20 -6.74 4.68
CA ALA A 101 -9.87 -6.57 5.24
C ALA A 101 -9.21 -5.23 4.85
N LEU A 102 -9.59 -4.69 3.70
CA LEU A 102 -9.19 -3.36 3.24
C LEU A 102 -9.99 -2.22 3.90
N GLY A 103 -10.93 -2.54 4.81
CA GLY A 103 -11.77 -1.55 5.49
C GLY A 103 -12.82 -0.90 4.59
N LEU A 104 -13.04 -1.41 3.38
CA LEU A 104 -13.96 -0.82 2.41
C LEU A 104 -15.42 -1.17 2.70
N ILE A 105 -15.62 -2.37 3.26
CA ILE A 105 -16.93 -2.91 3.61
C ILE A 105 -16.90 -3.56 4.99
N ARG A 106 -18.06 -3.65 5.64
CA ARG A 106 -18.29 -4.57 6.75
C ARG A 106 -19.25 -5.66 6.30
N LYS A 107 -18.98 -6.89 6.75
CA LYS A 107 -19.80 -8.06 6.44
C LYS A 107 -20.35 -8.63 7.73
N GLN A 108 -21.66 -8.80 7.80
CA GLN A 108 -22.35 -9.51 8.87
C GLN A 108 -23.04 -10.73 8.27
N PHE A 109 -22.85 -11.91 8.86
CA PHE A 109 -23.51 -13.12 8.39
C PHE A 109 -24.71 -13.43 9.29
N ASP A 110 -25.89 -13.54 8.71
CA ASP A 110 -27.14 -13.78 9.45
C ASP A 110 -27.53 -15.26 9.53
N GLY A 111 -26.66 -16.17 9.07
CA GLY A 111 -26.91 -17.60 9.00
C GLY A 111 -27.27 -18.10 7.60
N ASN A 112 -27.75 -17.23 6.70
CA ASN A 112 -28.10 -17.59 5.32
C ASN A 112 -27.41 -16.70 4.29
N ILE A 113 -27.31 -15.38 4.53
CA ILE A 113 -26.81 -14.41 3.56
C ILE A 113 -25.87 -13.41 4.24
N SER A 114 -24.93 -12.87 3.46
CA SER A 114 -24.08 -11.79 3.95
C SER A 114 -24.82 -10.46 3.84
N ARG A 115 -24.88 -9.71 4.93
CA ARG A 115 -25.32 -8.31 4.94
C ARG A 115 -24.09 -7.44 4.87
N ILE A 116 -24.03 -6.60 3.84
CA ILE A 116 -22.85 -5.80 3.51
C ILE A 116 -23.17 -4.34 3.75
N GLU A 117 -22.28 -3.67 4.48
CA GLU A 117 -22.25 -2.22 4.68
C GLU A 117 -21.05 -1.65 3.91
N ILE A 118 -21.25 -0.54 3.21
CA ILE A 118 -20.14 0.23 2.63
C ILE A 118 -19.62 1.18 3.71
N VAL A 119 -18.31 1.17 3.95
CA VAL A 119 -17.68 1.96 5.01
C VAL A 119 -17.02 3.22 4.45
N VAL A 120 -16.69 3.24 3.17
CA VAL A 120 -16.02 4.36 2.49
C VAL A 120 -17.04 5.26 1.81
N THR A 121 -16.99 6.55 2.09
CA THR A 121 -17.80 7.59 1.46
C THR A 121 -17.08 8.18 0.23
N ALA A 122 -17.84 8.81 -0.67
CA ALA A 122 -17.24 9.59 -1.75
C ALA A 122 -16.41 10.78 -1.23
N LYS A 123 -16.71 11.28 -0.01
CA LYS A 123 -15.93 12.31 0.68
C LYS A 123 -14.58 11.80 1.19
N ASP A 124 -14.48 10.55 1.62
CA ASP A 124 -13.19 9.92 1.97
C ASP A 124 -12.27 9.78 0.73
N LEU A 125 -12.87 9.83 -0.46
CA LEU A 125 -12.16 9.90 -1.74
C LEU A 125 -11.84 11.34 -2.18
N GLU A 126 -12.39 12.36 -1.53
CA GLU A 126 -12.04 13.77 -1.75
C GLU A 126 -10.84 14.15 -0.89
N PRO A 127 -9.86 14.93 -1.39
CA PRO A 127 -8.67 15.25 -0.62
C PRO A 127 -9.08 16.04 0.60
N GLU A 128 -9.12 15.38 1.76
CA GLU A 128 -8.96 16.10 3.00
C GLU A 128 -7.61 16.80 2.88
N ILE A 129 -7.67 18.12 2.75
CA ILE A 129 -6.50 18.96 2.93
C ILE A 129 -6.15 18.75 4.39
N ALA A 130 -5.27 17.77 4.65
CA ALA A 130 -4.77 17.51 5.98
C ALA A 130 -4.35 18.88 6.54
N SER A 131 -4.88 19.24 7.70
CA SER A 131 -4.49 20.47 8.38
C SER A 131 -2.97 20.58 8.39
N GLN A 132 -2.42 21.79 8.29
CA GLN A 132 -0.96 21.96 8.27
C GLN A 132 -0.38 21.57 9.63
N VAL A 133 -0.11 20.28 9.80
CA VAL A 133 0.50 19.73 11.00
C VAL A 133 2.00 19.89 10.87
N ALA A 134 2.61 20.56 11.83
CA ALA A 134 4.07 20.66 11.89
C ALA A 134 4.67 19.25 12.09
N ILE A 135 5.71 18.93 11.32
CA ILE A 135 6.33 17.61 11.28
C ILE A 135 7.80 17.66 11.69
N LYS A 136 8.33 16.52 12.13
CA LYS A 136 9.73 16.33 12.46
C LYS A 136 10.21 14.98 11.93
N ILE A 137 11.42 14.94 11.40
CA ILE A 137 12.08 13.69 11.02
C ILE A 137 13.11 13.35 12.08
N ASP A 138 13.01 12.15 12.67
CA ASP A 138 13.87 11.68 13.76
C ASP A 138 14.44 10.29 13.45
N ARG A 139 15.35 9.83 14.31
CA ARG A 139 15.72 8.42 14.36
C ARG A 139 14.52 7.58 14.84
N PHE A 140 14.45 6.36 14.35
CA PHE A 140 13.51 5.36 14.85
C PHE A 140 13.87 4.98 16.30
N ASP A 141 12.90 5.08 17.21
CA ASP A 141 12.96 4.60 18.58
C ASP A 141 12.20 3.26 18.66
N PRO A 142 12.90 2.11 18.80
CA PRO A 142 12.26 0.79 18.85
C PRO A 142 11.29 0.59 20.03
N ARG A 143 11.36 1.45 21.06
CA ARG A 143 10.44 1.40 22.20
C ARG A 143 9.09 2.02 21.87
N CYS A 144 9.09 3.17 21.20
CA CYS A 144 7.87 3.95 20.97
C CYS A 144 7.29 3.73 19.56
N ASP A 145 8.13 3.39 18.58
CA ASP A 145 7.74 3.45 17.16
C ASP A 145 7.41 2.10 16.57
N ALA A 146 8.00 1.03 17.11
CA ALA A 146 7.91 -0.28 16.48
C ALA A 146 6.45 -0.71 16.27
N ILE A 147 5.57 -0.44 17.24
CA ILE A 147 4.14 -0.77 17.17
C ILE A 147 3.39 0.09 16.13
N PRO A 148 3.36 1.43 16.24
CA PRO A 148 2.63 2.25 15.29
C PRO A 148 3.19 2.14 13.86
N ILE A 149 4.50 2.01 13.69
CA ILE A 149 5.10 1.73 12.37
C ILE A 149 4.72 0.35 11.86
N ALA A 150 4.72 -0.69 12.70
CA ALA A 150 4.26 -2.01 12.27
C ALA A 150 2.80 -1.99 11.77
N ASN A 151 1.94 -1.19 12.40
CA ASN A 151 0.56 -1.00 11.94
C ASN A 151 0.49 -0.25 10.60
N LEU A 152 1.25 0.85 10.45
CA LEU A 152 1.36 1.58 9.19
C LEU A 152 1.85 0.67 8.05
N LEU A 153 2.88 -0.14 8.32
CA LEU A 153 3.41 -1.09 7.36
C LEU A 153 2.38 -2.18 7.06
N ALA A 154 1.81 -2.82 8.07
CA ALA A 154 0.78 -3.85 7.87
C ALA A 154 -0.36 -3.33 6.98
N ALA A 155 -0.87 -2.12 7.23
CA ALA A 155 -1.87 -1.48 6.38
C ALA A 155 -1.40 -1.32 4.92
N ASN A 156 -0.15 -0.91 4.70
CA ASN A 156 0.45 -0.79 3.36
C ASN A 156 0.70 -2.14 2.67
N TYR A 157 0.94 -3.21 3.42
CA TYR A 157 1.21 -4.57 2.93
C TYR A 157 -0.03 -5.49 2.95
N ASN A 158 -1.18 -5.04 3.44
CA ASN A 158 -2.39 -5.84 3.68
C ASN A 158 -2.90 -6.60 2.44
N TRP A 159 -2.58 -6.15 1.23
CA TRP A 159 -2.99 -6.82 0.00
C TRP A 159 -2.26 -8.16 -0.26
N MET A 160 -1.12 -8.40 0.40
CA MET A 160 -0.32 -9.65 0.34
C MET A 160 -0.56 -10.59 1.52
N ASN A 161 -1.04 -10.08 2.66
CA ASN A 161 -1.11 -10.85 3.89
C ASN A 161 -2.41 -11.66 3.96
N HIS A 162 -2.29 -12.98 3.93
CA HIS A 162 -3.41 -13.91 4.15
C HIS A 162 -3.81 -14.06 5.64
N ASN A 163 -3.05 -13.44 6.56
CA ASN A 163 -3.29 -13.50 8.00
C ASN A 163 -3.15 -12.08 8.60
N THR A 164 -4.25 -11.50 9.06
CA THR A 164 -4.32 -10.10 9.50
C THR A 164 -3.96 -9.89 10.97
N GLU A 165 -4.08 -10.90 11.83
CA GLU A 165 -3.92 -10.73 13.29
C GLU A 165 -2.48 -10.90 13.81
N ALA A 166 -1.69 -11.83 13.26
CA ALA A 166 -0.32 -12.11 13.74
C ALA A 166 0.77 -11.19 13.12
N THR A 167 0.43 -10.47 12.05
CA THR A 167 1.39 -9.76 11.20
C THR A 167 2.01 -8.51 11.86
N PRO A 168 1.25 -7.64 12.56
CA PRO A 168 1.85 -6.48 13.23
C PRO A 168 2.87 -6.87 14.31
N HIS A 169 2.56 -7.88 15.14
CA HIS A 169 3.48 -8.36 16.18
C HIS A 169 4.80 -8.88 15.60
N ARG A 170 4.74 -9.62 14.48
CA ARG A 170 5.95 -10.07 13.77
C ARG A 170 6.76 -8.89 13.24
N ILE A 171 6.12 -7.91 12.59
CA ILE A 171 6.80 -6.73 12.07
C ILE A 171 7.47 -5.95 13.21
N VAL A 172 6.83 -5.80 14.38
CA VAL A 172 7.43 -5.17 15.56
C VAL A 172 8.77 -5.81 15.92
N ASN A 173 8.83 -7.15 15.99
CA ASN A 173 10.05 -7.86 16.37
C ASN A 173 11.16 -7.68 15.32
N ILE A 174 10.81 -7.73 14.03
CA ILE A 174 11.75 -7.48 12.93
C ILE A 174 12.32 -6.06 13.00
N LEU A 175 11.46 -5.05 13.19
CA LEU A 175 11.90 -3.65 13.30
C LEU A 175 12.82 -3.43 14.49
N ARG A 176 12.53 -4.04 15.64
CA ARG A 176 13.38 -3.97 16.83
C ARG A 176 14.73 -4.63 16.60
N GLN A 177 14.75 -5.78 15.93
CA GLN A 177 15.99 -6.49 15.59
C GLN A 177 16.85 -5.66 14.63
N TRP A 178 16.26 -5.10 13.57
CA TRP A 178 16.97 -4.25 12.63
C TRP A 178 17.51 -2.98 13.29
N ALA A 179 16.73 -2.35 14.19
CA ALA A 179 17.19 -1.20 14.94
C ALA A 179 18.39 -1.52 15.85
N HIS A 180 18.47 -2.75 16.37
CA HIS A 180 19.62 -3.20 17.15
C HIS A 180 20.87 -3.43 16.27
N GLN A 181 20.69 -3.81 15.01
CA GLN A 181 21.80 -4.04 14.07
C GLN A 181 22.33 -2.74 13.47
N TYR A 182 21.44 -1.84 13.02
CA TYR A 182 21.81 -0.56 12.43
C TYR A 182 20.66 0.45 12.51
N ASP A 183 20.66 1.27 13.58
CA ASP A 183 19.60 2.26 13.85
C ASP A 183 19.64 3.45 12.89
N ARG A 184 20.82 3.87 12.43
CA ARG A 184 21.00 5.05 11.57
C ARG A 184 20.24 4.95 10.26
N GLY A 185 20.12 3.75 9.71
CA GLY A 185 19.36 3.46 8.50
C GLY A 185 17.84 3.56 8.68
N MET A 186 17.33 3.71 9.91
CA MET A 186 15.90 3.71 10.22
C MET A 186 15.45 5.10 10.68
N ARG A 187 14.56 5.72 9.90
CA ARG A 187 14.07 7.08 10.17
C ARG A 187 12.55 7.14 10.18
N VAL A 188 12.03 8.07 10.97
CA VAL A 188 10.60 8.22 11.20
C VAL A 188 10.21 9.67 10.97
N LEU A 189 9.15 9.87 10.20
CA LEU A 189 8.45 11.13 10.06
C LEU A 189 7.33 11.19 11.11
N ARG A 190 7.32 12.21 11.96
CA ARG A 190 6.38 12.36 13.07
C ARG A 190 5.63 13.67 12.96
N ARG A 191 4.42 13.68 13.49
CA ARG A 191 3.74 14.93 13.84
C ARG A 191 4.36 15.51 15.11
N GLN A 192 4.52 16.82 15.17
CA GLN A 192 5.08 17.49 16.36
C GLN A 192 4.04 17.70 17.47
N ASP A 193 2.75 17.72 17.13
CA ASP A 193 1.67 17.99 18.08
C ASP A 193 1.40 16.82 19.02
N ASN A 194 1.52 15.58 18.54
CA ASN A 194 1.25 14.37 19.31
C ASN A 194 2.37 13.31 19.25
N LEU A 195 3.47 13.59 18.52
CA LEU A 195 4.62 12.69 18.32
C LEU A 195 4.30 11.38 17.58
N ASN A 196 3.07 11.22 17.07
CA ASN A 196 2.69 10.02 16.35
C ASN A 196 3.50 9.91 15.06
N PRO A 197 4.06 8.74 14.76
CA PRO A 197 4.77 8.52 13.52
C PRO A 197 3.77 8.34 12.38
N ILE A 198 4.00 9.09 11.30
CA ILE A 198 3.18 9.14 10.09
C ILE A 198 3.97 8.72 8.85
N GLY A 199 5.26 8.41 9.01
CA GLY A 199 6.08 7.88 7.93
C GLY A 199 7.31 7.18 8.47
N PHE A 200 7.84 6.26 7.69
CA PHE A 200 8.97 5.44 8.05
C PHE A 200 9.74 5.03 6.80
N TYR A 201 11.05 5.00 6.92
CA TYR A 201 11.87 4.24 5.98
C TYR A 201 12.98 3.49 6.70
N ILE A 202 13.45 2.44 6.03
CA ILE A 202 14.63 1.68 6.42
C ILE A 202 15.54 1.46 5.23
N LEU A 203 16.79 1.88 5.41
CA LEU A 203 17.93 1.65 4.55
C LEU A 203 18.76 0.53 5.16
N TYR A 204 18.75 -0.62 4.49
CA TYR A 204 19.33 -1.87 5.00
C TYR A 204 20.66 -2.14 4.28
N PRO A 205 21.81 -1.81 4.89
CA PRO A 205 23.11 -2.11 4.30
C PRO A 205 23.22 -3.62 4.17
N THR A 206 23.43 -4.11 2.95
CA THR A 206 23.26 -5.53 2.63
C THR A 206 24.62 -6.21 2.55
N ALA A 207 24.78 -7.27 3.35
CA ALA A 207 26.00 -8.06 3.35
C ALA A 207 26.27 -8.67 1.96
N ALA A 208 27.55 -8.77 1.57
CA ALA A 208 27.95 -9.26 0.25
C ALA A 208 27.32 -10.61 -0.12
N ALA A 209 27.17 -11.51 0.86
CA ALA A 209 26.55 -12.83 0.68
C ALA A 209 25.06 -12.77 0.26
N SER A 210 24.36 -11.66 0.54
CA SER A 210 22.95 -11.49 0.22
C SER A 210 22.70 -10.73 -1.10
N VAL A 211 23.73 -10.18 -1.75
CA VAL A 211 23.59 -9.40 -2.99
C VAL A 211 22.98 -10.23 -4.12
N ALA A 212 23.33 -11.51 -4.21
CA ALA A 212 22.78 -12.42 -5.22
C ALA A 212 21.25 -12.52 -5.16
N ASN A 213 20.62 -12.26 -4.00
CA ASN A 213 19.18 -12.35 -3.84
C ASN A 213 18.40 -11.32 -4.68
N PHE A 214 18.98 -10.15 -4.96
CA PHE A 214 18.38 -9.13 -5.84
C PHE A 214 18.21 -9.60 -7.29
N PHE A 215 18.90 -10.68 -7.68
CA PHE A 215 18.83 -11.27 -9.01
C PHE A 215 17.92 -12.52 -9.04
N THR A 216 17.30 -12.86 -7.92
CA THR A 216 16.32 -13.96 -7.81
C THR A 216 14.89 -13.44 -7.83
N ALA A 217 13.91 -14.36 -7.87
CA ALA A 217 12.50 -14.01 -7.83
C ALA A 217 12.16 -13.20 -6.55
N PRO A 218 11.60 -11.97 -6.66
CA PRO A 218 11.37 -11.11 -5.50
C PRO A 218 10.41 -11.73 -4.46
N SER A 219 9.51 -12.63 -4.84
CA SER A 219 8.65 -13.36 -3.88
C SER A 219 9.43 -14.10 -2.80
N LYS A 220 10.64 -14.59 -3.11
CA LYS A 220 11.52 -15.27 -2.15
C LYS A 220 12.07 -14.34 -1.07
N SER A 221 11.92 -13.03 -1.26
CA SER A 221 12.53 -11.96 -0.46
C SER A 221 11.53 -11.14 0.36
N LEU A 222 10.25 -11.51 0.32
CA LEU A 222 9.14 -10.85 1.01
C LEU A 222 9.14 -11.11 2.52
N HIS A 223 10.16 -10.69 3.27
CA HIS A 223 10.26 -11.04 4.70
C HIS A 223 9.22 -10.36 5.61
N LEU A 224 8.76 -9.14 5.27
CA LEU A 224 7.74 -8.42 6.05
C LEU A 224 6.31 -8.97 5.86
N SER A 225 6.07 -9.78 4.81
CA SER A 225 4.76 -10.31 4.45
C SER A 225 4.72 -11.83 4.24
N ALA A 226 5.87 -12.52 4.30
CA ALA A 226 5.95 -13.97 4.17
C ALA A 226 5.65 -14.69 5.48
N ILE A 227 5.23 -15.95 5.35
CA ILE A 227 4.96 -16.86 6.47
C ILE A 227 6.27 -17.43 7.06
N GLY A 228 7.37 -17.46 6.29
CA GLY A 228 8.66 -18.00 6.74
C GLY A 228 9.40 -17.05 7.70
N ASP A 229 10.01 -17.58 8.76
CA ASP A 229 10.65 -16.79 9.83
C ASP A 229 12.08 -16.35 9.53
N THR A 230 12.69 -16.89 8.48
CA THR A 230 14.08 -16.58 8.12
C THR A 230 14.14 -15.50 7.05
N ASP A 231 14.80 -14.39 7.37
CA ASP A 231 15.13 -13.34 6.41
C ASP A 231 16.24 -13.84 5.45
N PRO A 232 16.03 -13.86 4.12
CA PRO A 232 17.09 -14.22 3.18
C PRO A 232 18.18 -13.15 3.08
N PHE A 233 17.93 -11.93 3.55
CA PHE A 233 18.91 -10.85 3.56
C PHE A 233 19.58 -10.70 4.93
N MET A 234 20.91 -10.66 4.92
CA MET A 234 21.71 -10.33 6.09
C MET A 234 22.16 -8.88 6.02
N MET A 235 22.05 -8.17 7.14
CA MET A 235 22.54 -6.81 7.26
C MET A 235 24.07 -6.84 7.39
N ALA A 236 24.77 -5.96 6.67
CA ALA A 236 26.20 -5.77 6.83
C ALA A 236 26.50 -5.08 8.18
N GLN A 237 27.68 -5.36 8.74
CA GLN A 237 28.16 -4.68 9.95
C GLN A 237 28.88 -3.39 9.57
N THR A 238 28.74 -2.33 10.38
CA THR A 238 29.49 -1.08 10.18
C THR A 238 30.98 -1.35 10.01
N GLY A 239 31.60 -0.75 8.99
CA GLY A 239 32.99 -0.97 8.60
C GLY A 239 33.19 -2.11 7.59
N ASP A 240 32.14 -2.85 7.21
CA ASP A 240 32.23 -3.90 6.20
C ASP A 240 32.55 -3.31 4.81
N LEU A 241 33.78 -3.54 4.35
CA LEU A 241 34.27 -3.11 3.03
C LEU A 241 33.62 -3.90 1.87
N GLY A 242 33.01 -5.06 2.15
CA GLY A 242 32.26 -5.82 1.16
C GLY A 242 30.82 -5.32 0.96
N CYS A 243 30.36 -4.38 1.79
CA CYS A 243 29.03 -3.79 1.66
C CYS A 243 28.98 -2.77 0.52
N VAL A 244 28.57 -3.23 -0.66
CA VAL A 244 28.40 -2.39 -1.86
C VAL A 244 26.97 -1.92 -2.09
N SER A 245 25.99 -2.51 -1.39
CA SER A 245 24.58 -2.29 -1.67
C SER A 245 23.75 -1.96 -0.44
N VAL A 246 22.72 -1.13 -0.63
CA VAL A 246 21.68 -0.83 0.33
C VAL A 246 20.34 -1.26 -0.23
N PHE A 247 19.55 -1.96 0.58
CA PHE A 247 18.18 -2.30 0.27
C PHE A 247 17.26 -1.32 0.99
N VAL A 248 16.48 -0.54 0.24
CA VAL A 248 15.29 0.14 0.76
C VAL A 248 14.22 -0.90 1.10
N ARG A 249 14.28 -1.46 2.32
CA ARG A 249 13.37 -2.56 2.74
C ARG A 249 11.93 -2.08 2.89
N SER A 250 11.77 -0.81 3.27
CA SER A 250 10.49 -0.14 3.35
C SER A 250 10.70 1.37 3.24
N TRP A 251 9.78 2.02 2.55
CA TRP A 251 9.64 3.48 2.53
C TRP A 251 8.15 3.77 2.41
N ALA A 252 7.58 4.41 3.41
CA ALA A 252 6.16 4.68 3.47
C ALA A 252 5.90 5.99 4.21
N ILE A 253 4.94 6.75 3.70
CA ILE A 253 4.27 7.82 4.44
C ILE A 253 2.79 7.47 4.42
N ASP A 254 2.11 7.69 5.53
CA ASP A 254 0.67 7.65 5.58
C ASP A 254 0.11 8.59 4.49
N ARG A 255 -0.89 8.10 3.75
CA ARG A 255 -1.29 8.64 2.46
C ARG A 255 -1.77 10.09 2.57
N GLU A 256 -2.42 10.44 3.69
CA GLU A 256 -2.89 11.81 3.95
C GLU A 256 -1.74 12.84 4.01
N TYR A 257 -0.52 12.38 4.27
CA TYR A 257 0.68 13.22 4.35
C TYR A 257 1.65 13.05 3.18
N LEU A 258 1.45 12.01 2.35
CA LEU A 258 2.43 11.59 1.34
C LEU A 258 2.78 12.72 0.37
N ASP A 259 1.81 13.30 -0.33
CA ASP A 259 2.08 14.32 -1.35
C ASP A 259 2.77 15.56 -0.76
N ARG A 260 2.44 15.93 0.49
CA ARG A 260 3.00 17.11 1.15
C ARG A 260 4.43 16.90 1.64
N TYR A 261 4.75 15.71 2.17
CA TYR A 261 6.02 15.47 2.85
C TYR A 261 6.95 14.50 2.13
N ARG A 262 6.57 13.97 0.97
CA ARG A 262 7.41 13.08 0.14
C ARG A 262 8.78 13.68 -0.14
N VAL A 263 8.83 14.90 -0.67
CA VAL A 263 10.09 15.56 -1.04
C VAL A 263 11.01 15.67 0.18
N LEU A 264 10.50 16.22 1.28
CA LEU A 264 11.25 16.37 2.51
C LEU A 264 11.80 15.04 3.04
N PHE A 265 11.01 13.97 3.00
CA PHE A 265 11.41 12.68 3.54
C PHE A 265 12.39 11.93 2.63
N LEU A 266 12.32 12.14 1.31
CA LEU A 266 13.31 11.67 0.34
C LEU A 266 14.64 12.43 0.47
N GLU A 267 14.62 13.73 0.74
CA GLU A 267 15.84 14.50 1.04
C GLU A 267 16.53 14.01 2.32
N ASP A 268 15.77 13.64 3.36
CA ASP A 268 16.35 12.99 4.55
C ASP A 268 16.93 11.60 4.23
N THR A 269 16.35 10.89 3.26
CA THR A 269 16.90 9.64 2.74
C THR A 269 18.27 9.88 2.09
N GLN A 270 18.43 10.92 1.26
CA GLN A 270 19.73 11.31 0.69
C GLN A 270 20.74 11.64 1.80
N LYS A 271 20.36 12.45 2.80
CA LYS A 271 21.22 12.80 3.94
C LYS A 271 21.66 11.57 4.73
N THR A 272 20.76 10.62 4.94
CA THR A 272 21.05 9.38 5.65
C THR A 272 22.01 8.50 4.84
N LEU A 273 21.80 8.38 3.53
CA LEU A 273 22.70 7.64 2.64
C LEU A 273 24.12 8.23 2.60
N PHE A 274 24.26 9.56 2.57
CA PHE A 274 25.57 10.21 2.72
C PHE A 274 26.27 9.81 4.03
N GLN A 275 25.54 9.75 5.14
CA GLN A 275 26.09 9.29 6.42
C GLN A 275 26.41 7.79 6.41
N MET A 276 25.64 6.97 5.69
CA MET A 276 25.91 5.55 5.53
C MET A 276 27.19 5.30 4.73
N GLN A 277 27.57 6.15 3.79
CA GLN A 277 28.84 6.02 3.06
C GLN A 277 30.07 6.16 3.98
N VAL A 278 29.93 6.84 5.13
CA VAL A 278 30.99 6.88 6.16
C VAL A 278 31.09 5.54 6.88
N ASP A 279 29.95 4.92 7.17
CA ASP A 279 29.88 3.63 7.87
C ASP A 279 30.23 2.44 6.93
N PHE A 280 30.00 2.60 5.62
CA PHE A 280 30.19 1.60 4.57
C PHE A 280 30.88 2.26 3.35
N PRO A 281 32.22 2.33 3.33
CA PRO A 281 32.97 3.14 2.35
C PRO A 281 32.75 2.78 0.88
N ASN A 282 32.40 1.53 0.59
CA ASN A 282 32.20 1.02 -0.78
C ASN A 282 30.72 0.98 -1.20
N LEU A 283 29.82 1.57 -0.41
CA LEU A 283 28.40 1.60 -0.72
C LEU A 283 28.16 2.40 -2.01
N CYS A 284 27.59 1.74 -3.03
CA CYS A 284 27.39 2.33 -4.35
C CYS A 284 26.07 1.94 -5.04
N ASP A 285 25.33 0.94 -4.54
CA ASP A 285 24.12 0.43 -5.19
C ASP A 285 22.88 0.55 -4.31
N ILE A 286 21.76 1.01 -4.88
CA ILE A 286 20.45 1.03 -4.21
C ILE A 286 19.51 0.04 -4.89
N TYR A 287 18.94 -0.85 -4.08
CA TYR A 287 17.88 -1.76 -4.51
C TYR A 287 16.58 -1.48 -3.75
N THR A 288 15.46 -1.67 -4.43
CA THR A 288 14.13 -1.64 -3.82
C THR A 288 13.23 -2.67 -4.46
N MET A 289 12.24 -3.15 -3.70
CA MET A 289 11.22 -4.06 -4.20
C MET A 289 9.92 -3.30 -4.35
N ILE A 290 9.38 -3.28 -5.57
CA ILE A 290 8.08 -2.69 -5.83
C ILE A 290 7.00 -3.70 -5.49
N ILE A 291 6.20 -3.31 -4.52
CA ILE A 291 5.05 -4.03 -3.99
C ILE A 291 3.73 -3.34 -4.35
N HIS A 292 3.76 -2.05 -4.71
CA HIS A 292 2.54 -1.27 -4.89
C HIS A 292 2.72 -0.25 -6.02
N PRO A 293 1.74 -0.09 -6.93
CA PRO A 293 1.86 0.83 -8.08
C PRO A 293 2.16 2.28 -7.70
N MET A 294 1.65 2.75 -6.56
CA MET A 294 1.99 4.09 -6.05
C MET A 294 3.50 4.29 -5.82
N TYR A 295 4.21 3.25 -5.36
CA TYR A 295 5.65 3.31 -5.15
C TYR A 295 6.44 3.06 -6.43
N GLU A 296 5.87 2.37 -7.42
CA GLU A 296 6.43 2.25 -8.78
C GLU A 296 6.60 3.62 -9.43
N TYR A 297 5.57 4.46 -9.39
CA TYR A 297 5.63 5.82 -9.93
C TYR A 297 6.73 6.63 -9.25
N GLN A 298 6.80 6.59 -7.92
CA GLN A 298 7.82 7.30 -7.15
C GLN A 298 9.23 6.83 -7.50
N ALA A 299 9.48 5.51 -7.52
CA ALA A 299 10.78 4.96 -7.86
C ALA A 299 11.19 5.32 -9.30
N SER A 300 10.25 5.24 -10.25
CA SER A 300 10.49 5.62 -11.65
C SER A 300 10.81 7.10 -11.80
N ALA A 301 10.11 7.99 -11.08
CA ALA A 301 10.39 9.44 -11.07
C ALA A 301 11.78 9.77 -10.52
N LEU A 302 12.29 8.94 -9.61
CA LEU A 302 13.66 9.02 -9.07
C LEU A 302 14.70 8.35 -9.98
N GLY A 303 14.30 7.80 -11.13
CA GLY A 303 15.21 7.18 -12.10
C GLY A 303 15.58 5.72 -11.81
N PHE A 304 14.89 5.05 -10.89
CA PHE A 304 15.09 3.61 -10.69
C PHE A 304 14.72 2.84 -11.96
N GLN A 305 15.47 1.77 -12.22
CA GLN A 305 15.29 0.90 -13.38
C GLN A 305 14.70 -0.45 -12.96
N ASN A 306 13.75 -0.94 -13.76
CA ASN A 306 13.16 -2.26 -13.58
C ASN A 306 14.20 -3.37 -13.80
N MET A 307 14.22 -4.33 -12.88
CA MET A 307 14.99 -5.57 -12.98
C MET A 307 14.05 -6.77 -13.18
N SER A 308 14.37 -7.91 -12.56
CA SER A 308 13.59 -9.13 -12.66
C SER A 308 12.20 -8.97 -12.02
N ARG A 309 11.20 -9.55 -12.70
CA ARG A 309 9.82 -9.63 -12.23
C ARG A 309 9.53 -11.01 -11.67
N ASP A 310 8.68 -11.05 -10.66
CA ASP A 310 8.12 -12.32 -10.21
C ASP A 310 7.14 -12.89 -11.24
N ARG A 311 7.08 -14.23 -11.33
CA ARG A 311 6.21 -14.92 -12.30
C ARG A 311 4.77 -15.09 -11.78
N GLN A 312 4.58 -15.06 -10.46
CA GLN A 312 3.32 -15.40 -9.81
C GLN A 312 2.69 -14.19 -9.11
N LEU A 313 3.51 -13.31 -8.55
CA LEU A 313 3.08 -12.11 -7.85
C LEU A 313 3.37 -10.86 -8.69
N SER A 314 2.58 -9.81 -8.50
CA SER A 314 2.82 -8.49 -9.11
C SER A 314 3.88 -7.71 -8.33
N VAL A 315 5.04 -8.32 -8.10
CA VAL A 315 6.19 -7.72 -7.42
C VAL A 315 7.43 -7.86 -8.28
N TYR A 316 8.34 -6.90 -8.19
CA TYR A 316 9.58 -6.90 -8.95
C TYR A 316 10.67 -6.04 -8.30
N TRP A 317 11.91 -6.27 -8.70
CA TRP A 317 13.06 -5.51 -8.25
C TRP A 317 13.27 -4.25 -9.08
N MET A 318 13.72 -3.17 -8.44
CA MET A 318 14.27 -2.01 -9.11
C MET A 318 15.64 -1.62 -8.54
N TYR A 319 16.44 -0.95 -9.37
CA TYR A 319 17.81 -0.58 -9.08
C TYR A 319 18.13 0.87 -9.48
N LEU A 320 18.99 1.52 -8.69
CA LEU A 320 19.58 2.82 -9.00
C LEU A 320 21.00 2.91 -8.40
N PRO A 321 22.03 3.34 -9.17
CA PRO A 321 23.32 3.69 -8.59
C PRO A 321 23.18 4.80 -7.54
N LEU A 322 23.84 4.65 -6.40
CA LEU A 322 23.73 5.54 -5.26
C LEU A 322 24.16 6.97 -5.61
N ASP A 323 25.27 7.13 -6.31
CA ASP A 323 25.79 8.43 -6.76
C ASP A 323 24.75 9.22 -7.56
N ARG A 324 24.02 8.55 -8.45
CA ARG A 324 22.94 9.15 -9.23
C ARG A 324 21.78 9.59 -8.35
N PHE A 325 21.37 8.77 -7.38
CA PHE A 325 20.32 9.14 -6.43
C PHE A 325 20.72 10.36 -5.59
N LEU A 326 21.95 10.39 -5.09
CA LEU A 326 22.48 11.49 -4.27
C LEU A 326 22.63 12.80 -5.06
N ALA A 327 22.79 12.73 -6.38
CA ALA A 327 22.87 13.89 -7.26
C ALA A 327 21.50 14.48 -7.66
N LEU A 328 20.39 13.81 -7.36
CA LEU A 328 19.05 14.30 -7.73
C LEU A 328 18.65 15.55 -6.94
N ASN A 329 18.04 16.51 -7.66
CA ASN A 329 17.17 17.49 -7.03
C ASN A 329 15.77 16.87 -6.84
N ILE A 330 15.50 16.38 -5.63
CA ILE A 330 14.24 15.67 -5.32
C ILE A 330 13.00 16.52 -5.63
N ALA A 331 13.07 17.84 -5.42
CA ALA A 331 11.93 18.73 -5.67
C ALA A 331 11.57 18.80 -7.16
N GLU A 332 12.55 18.70 -8.07
CA GLU A 332 12.33 18.69 -9.52
C GLU A 332 11.69 17.38 -10.01
N CYS A 333 11.91 16.27 -9.30
CA CYS A 333 11.27 14.99 -9.60
C CYS A 333 9.77 14.98 -9.25
N PHE A 334 9.32 15.85 -8.35
CA PHE A 334 7.94 15.92 -7.86
C PHE A 334 7.44 17.38 -7.83
N PRO A 335 7.25 18.01 -9.00
CA PRO A 335 6.79 19.38 -9.06
C PRO A 335 5.41 19.51 -8.38
N PRO A 336 5.14 20.61 -7.66
CA PRO A 336 3.83 20.85 -7.07
C PRO A 336 2.77 20.84 -8.18
N LYS A 337 1.65 20.15 -7.93
CA LYS A 337 0.50 20.20 -8.85
C LYS A 337 0.03 21.66 -8.92
N ALA A 338 0.01 22.21 -10.14
CA ALA A 338 -0.39 23.58 -10.44
C ALA A 338 -1.86 23.85 -10.11
#